data_AF-A0A7K2YCC7-F1
#
_entry.id   AF-A0A7K2YCC7-F1
#
_cell.length_a   1.000
_cell.length_b   1.000
_cell.length_c   1.000
_cell.angle_alpha   90.00
_cell.angle_beta   90.00
_cell.angle_gamma   90.00
#
_symmetry.space_group_name_H-M   'P 1'
#
loop_
_entity.id
_entity.type
_entity.pdbx_description
1 polymer ?
#
loop_
_entity_poly.entity_id
_entity_poly.type
_entity_poly.pdbx_seq_one_letter_code
_entity_poly.pdbx_strand_id
1 'polypeptide(L)' 'MPRTVLITGATGTVSTALMDALEGAEVNLRALVRDDSKADGLRARGAEVFVGDLDEPGTLP' A
#
# COMPACT_ATOMS: atom_id res chain seq x y z
N MET A 1 -2.80 19.26 5.92
CA MET A 1 -2.00 18.46 4.97
C MET A 1 -2.33 17.01 5.26
N PRO A 2 -2.84 16.25 4.28
CA PRO A 2 -3.12 14.83 4.49
C PRO A 2 -1.83 14.11 4.87
N ARG A 3 -1.92 13.17 5.82
CA ARG A 3 -0.78 12.36 6.26
C ARG A 3 -0.57 11.23 5.25
N THR A 4 0.67 11.01 4.83
CA THR A 4 1.01 9.87 3.96
C THR A 4 1.34 8.65 4.82
N VAL A 5 0.74 7.51 4.49
CA VAL A 5 0.99 6.22 5.15
C VAL A 5 1.44 5.22 4.10
N LEU A 6 2.67 4.71 4.24
CA LEU A 6 3.17 3.58 3.46
C LEU A 6 2.85 2.27 4.19
N ILE A 7 2.13 1.39 3.50
CA ILE A 7 1.83 0.04 3.98
C ILE A 7 2.77 -0.95 3.30
N THR A 8 3.65 -1.55 4.09
CA THR A 8 4.47 -2.70 3.69
C THR A 8 3.71 -3.99 3.92
N GLY A 9 3.89 -5.00 3.07
CA GLY A 9 3.08 -6.23 3.15
C GLY A 9 1.60 -5.94 2.89
N ALA A 10 1.32 -5.02 1.95
CA ALA A 10 -0.02 -4.48 1.71
C ALA A 10 -1.06 -5.52 1.28
N THR A 11 -0.63 -6.64 0.71
CA THR A 11 -1.50 -7.74 0.28
C THR A 11 -1.84 -8.73 1.41
N GLY A 12 -1.32 -8.54 2.62
CA GLY A 12 -1.59 -9.41 3.78
C GLY A 12 -2.93 -9.12 4.43
N THR A 13 -3.53 -10.13 5.08
CA THR A 13 -4.87 -10.06 5.70
C THR A 13 -5.05 -8.88 6.65
N VAL A 14 -4.04 -8.60 7.48
CA VAL A 14 -4.09 -7.47 8.43
C VAL A 14 -4.05 -6.15 7.69
N SER A 15 -3.16 -6.01 6.71
CA SER A 15 -3.00 -4.80 5.91
C SER A 15 -4.25 -4.48 5.11
N THR A 16 -4.89 -5.48 4.49
CA THR A 16 -6.13 -5.26 3.76
C THR A 16 -7.27 -4.81 4.68
N ALA A 17 -7.39 -5.39 5.88
CA ALA A 17 -8.38 -4.97 6.86
C ALA A 17 -8.11 -3.56 7.41
N LEU A 18 -6.83 -3.19 7.59
CA LEU A 18 -6.43 -1.84 7.95
C LEU A 18 -6.83 -0.84 6.86
N MET A 19 -6.61 -1.15 5.58
CA MET A 19 -6.99 -0.28 4.47
C MET A 19 -8.51 -0.08 4.41
N ASP A 20 -9.29 -1.13 4.62
CA ASP A 20 -10.75 -1.04 4.71
C ASP A 20 -11.18 -0.14 5.89
N ALA A 21 -10.50 -0.24 7.05
CA ALA A 21 -10.77 0.62 8.21
C ALA A 21 -10.33 2.08 8.04
N LEU A 22 -9.45 2.37 7.08
CA LEU A 22 -8.98 3.71 6.74
C LEU A 22 -9.80 4.36 5.61
N GLU A 23 -10.83 3.68 5.10
CA GLU A 23 -11.72 4.24 4.08
C GLU A 23 -12.36 5.56 4.58
N GLY A 24 -12.23 6.62 3.78
CA GLY A 24 -12.74 7.95 4.11
C GLY A 24 -11.87 8.76 5.10
N ALA A 25 -10.78 8.20 5.62
CA ALA A 25 -9.82 8.96 6.42
C ALA A 25 -9.05 9.98 5.55
N GLU A 26 -8.65 11.12 6.14
CA GLU A 26 -7.84 12.15 5.46
C GLU A 26 -6.34 11.75 5.40
N VAL A 27 -6.06 10.61 4.77
CA VAL A 27 -4.72 10.04 4.60
C VAL A 27 -4.46 9.65 3.14
N ASN A 28 -3.22 9.83 2.69
CA ASN A 28 -2.74 9.34 1.41
C ASN A 28 -2.15 7.95 1.61
N LEU A 29 -2.84 6.91 1.11
CA LEU A 29 -2.36 5.54 1.21
C LEU A 29 -1.38 5.21 0.09
N ARG A 30 -0.23 4.67 0.48
CA ARG A 30 0.75 4.04 -0.41
C ARG A 30 0.91 2.58 -0.03
N ALA A 31 1.11 1.72 -1.01
CA ALA A 31 1.35 0.31 -0.81
C ALA A 31 2.65 -0.12 -1.50
N LEU A 32 3.52 -0.81 -0.75
CA LEU A 32 4.67 -1.49 -1.33
C LEU A 32 4.31 -2.96 -1.57
N VAL A 33 4.47 -3.42 -2.81
CA VAL A 33 4.25 -4.81 -3.23
C VAL A 33 5.48 -5.35 -3.92
N ARG A 34 5.74 -6.66 -3.79
CA ARG A 34 6.80 -7.35 -4.54
C ARG A 34 6.36 -7.76 -5.95
N ASP A 35 5.05 -7.96 -6.14
CA ASP A 35 4.45 -8.45 -7.39
C ASP A 35 3.24 -7.58 -7.76
N ASP A 36 3.35 -6.89 -8.90
CA ASP A 36 2.33 -5.95 -9.37
C ASP A 36 0.99 -6.62 -9.68
N SER A 37 1.01 -7.90 -10.08
CA SER A 37 -0.20 -8.66 -10.43
C SER A 37 -1.15 -8.86 -9.24
N LYS A 38 -0.66 -8.64 -8.00
CA LYS A 38 -1.45 -8.74 -6.77
C LYS A 38 -2.00 -7.40 -6.28
N ALA A 39 -1.75 -6.32 -7.02
CA ALA A 39 -2.01 -4.97 -6.53
C ALA A 39 -3.35 -4.37 -6.94
N ASP A 40 -4.13 -5.01 -7.82
CA ASP A 40 -5.40 -4.49 -8.31
C ASP A 40 -6.40 -4.20 -7.17
N GLY A 41 -6.46 -5.07 -6.17
CA GLY A 41 -7.29 -4.86 -4.99
C GLY A 41 -6.85 -3.67 -4.13
N LEU A 42 -5.58 -3.28 -4.17
CA LEU A 42 -5.03 -2.13 -3.45
C LEU A 42 -5.36 -0.83 -4.19
N ARG A 43 -5.25 -0.84 -5.52
CA ARG A 43 -5.65 0.28 -6.37
C ARG A 43 -7.14 0.59 -6.25
N ALA A 44 -7.98 -0.45 -6.20
CA ALA A 44 -9.41 -0.30 -5.98
C ALA A 44 -9.76 0.38 -4.64
N ARG A 45 -8.88 0.30 -3.65
CA ARG A 45 -8.98 0.97 -2.34
C ARG A 45 -8.36 2.37 -2.33
N GLY A 46 -7.97 2.89 -3.49
CA GLY A 46 -7.39 4.23 -3.64
C GLY A 46 -5.92 4.34 -3.22
N ALA A 47 -5.21 3.22 -3.03
CA ALA A 47 -3.79 3.27 -2.70
C ALA A 47 -2.92 3.45 -3.94
N GLU A 48 -1.90 4.31 -3.82
CA GLU A 48 -0.80 4.41 -4.78
C GLU A 48 0.14 3.22 -4.59
N VAL A 49 0.36 2.43 -5.66
CA VAL A 49 1.13 1.19 -5.60
C VAL A 49 2.55 1.42 -6.08
N PHE A 50 3.51 0.99 -5.27
CA PHE A 50 4.93 0.94 -5.60
C PHE A 50 5.38 -0.52 -5.64
N VAL A 51 6.08 -0.90 -6.71
CA VAL A 51 6.71 -2.21 -6.83
C VAL A 51 8.14 -2.11 -6.32
N GLY A 52 8.49 -2.91 -5.33
CA GLY A 52 9.83 -2.93 -4.77
C GLY A 52 10.02 -4.05 -3.74
N ASP A 53 11.26 -4.20 -3.31
CA ASP A 53 11.69 -5.21 -2.36
C ASP A 53 12.44 -4.56 -1.20
N LEU A 54 12.07 -4.91 0.03
CA LEU A 54 12.74 -4.45 1.25
C LEU A 54 14.19 -4.95 1.33
N ASP A 55 14.50 -6.05 0.64
CA ASP A 55 15.86 -6.59 0.52
C ASP A 55 16.70 -5.85 -0.54
N GLU A 56 16.08 -5.02 -1.39
CA GLU A 56 16.73 -4.27 -2.47
C GLU A 56 16.50 -2.74 -2.29
N PRO A 57 17.35 -2.04 -1.52
CA PRO A 57 17.10 -0.64 -1.12
C PRO A 57 16.87 0.34 -2.26
N GLY A 58 17.45 0.09 -3.43
CA GLY A 58 17.27 0.93 -4.63
C GLY A 58 15.87 0.88 -5.24
N THR A 59 15.01 -0.01 -4.76
CA THR A 59 13.62 -0.17 -5.22
C THR A 59 12.60 0.49 -4.30
N LEU A 60 13.04 1.13 -3.20
CA LEU A 60 12.15 1.69 -2.19
C LEU A 60 11.70 3.12 -2.53
N PRO A 61 10.43 3.47 -2.26
CA PRO A 61 9.84 4.78 -2.55
C PRO A 61 10.07 5.85 -1.47
#